data_AF-A0A9D1QPE0-F1
#
_entry.id   AF-A0A9D1QPE0-F1
#
_cell.length_a   1.000
_cell.length_b   1.000
_cell.length_c   1.000
_cell.angle_alpha   90.00
_cell.angle_beta   90.00
_cell.angle_gamma   90.00
#
_symmetry.space_group_name_H-M   'P 1'
#
loop_
_entity.id
_entity.type
_entity.pdbx_description
1 polymer ?
#
loop_
_entity_poly.entity_id
_entity_poly.type
_entity_poly.pdbx_seq_one_letter_code
_entity_poly.pdbx_strand_id
1 'polypeptide(L)'
;MQKNVQRNRFLLITAIETIFLGTYFIINSFRFARPDFFNSVASHIDDPPFAAGVIIIGTVILMAALFDIRPLIRWCYVGATAVWTIYGLAFLLQNLEMFGHPMAHLDCWLMFAVATRVILEAWAGDSR
;
A
#
# COMPACT_ATOMS: atom_id res chain seq x y z
N MET A 1 -8.66 -11.01 -22.65
CA MET A 1 -8.46 -10.90 -21.18
C MET A 1 -7.30 -11.74 -20.65
N GLN A 2 -7.22 -13.06 -20.90
CA GLN A 2 -6.14 -13.91 -20.35
C GLN A 2 -4.71 -13.42 -20.65
N LYS A 3 -4.42 -12.95 -21.89
CA LYS A 3 -3.09 -12.42 -22.24
C LYS A 3 -2.71 -11.16 -21.46
N ASN A 4 -3.68 -10.28 -21.18
CA ASN A 4 -3.47 -9.06 -20.39
C ASN A 4 -3.27 -9.40 -18.91
N VAL A 5 -4.04 -10.36 -18.39
CA VAL A 5 -3.85 -10.88 -17.04
C VAL A 5 -2.46 -11.48 -16.89
N GLN A 6 -1.96 -12.25 -17.87
CA GLN A 6 -0.60 -12.80 -17.82
C GLN A 6 0.50 -11.74 -17.88
N ARG A 7 0.26 -10.66 -18.61
CA ARG A 7 1.22 -9.56 -18.77
C ARG A 7 1.30 -8.66 -17.54
N ASN A 8 0.16 -8.45 -16.86
CA ASN A 8 0.03 -7.53 -15.72
C ASN A 8 -0.19 -8.26 -14.38
N ARG A 9 0.21 -9.53 -14.25
CA ARG A 9 -0.02 -10.36 -13.05
C ARG A 9 0.46 -9.69 -11.77
N PHE A 10 1.64 -9.09 -11.83
CA PHE A 10 2.25 -8.45 -10.68
C PHE A 10 1.50 -7.18 -10.24
N LEU A 11 1.07 -6.35 -11.20
CA LEU A 11 0.21 -5.20 -10.91
C LEU A 11 -1.14 -5.64 -10.32
N LEU A 12 -1.70 -6.76 -10.78
CA LEU A 12 -2.93 -7.34 -10.21
C LEU A 12 -2.73 -7.82 -8.77
N ILE A 13 -1.59 -8.46 -8.47
CA ILE A 13 -1.25 -8.87 -7.10
C ILE A 13 -1.13 -7.64 -6.21
N THR A 14 -0.40 -6.60 -6.65
CA THR A 14 -0.26 -5.33 -5.93
C THR A 14 -1.62 -4.66 -5.68
N ALA A 15 -2.53 -4.68 -6.64
CA ALA A 15 -3.88 -4.15 -6.47
C ALA A 15 -4.66 -4.90 -5.38
N ILE A 16 -4.59 -6.23 -5.39
CA ILE A 16 -5.24 -7.08 -4.39
C ILE A 16 -4.64 -6.83 -3.01
N GLU A 17 -3.32 -6.79 -2.89
CA GLU A 17 -2.63 -6.48 -1.62
C GLU A 17 -3.05 -5.10 -1.09
N THR A 18 -3.17 -4.11 -1.96
CA THR A 18 -3.61 -2.75 -1.59
C THR A 18 -5.06 -2.76 -1.07
N ILE A 19 -5.95 -3.51 -1.71
CA ILE A 19 -7.35 -3.66 -1.24
C ILE A 19 -7.40 -4.39 0.11
N PHE A 20 -6.62 -5.47 0.28
CA PHE A 20 -6.53 -6.21 1.53
C PHE A 20 -5.99 -5.35 2.66
N LEU A 21 -4.97 -4.53 2.38
CA LEU A 21 -4.41 -3.57 3.32
C LEU A 21 -5.47 -2.59 3.82
N GLY A 22 -6.20 -1.94 2.90
CA GLY A 22 -7.27 -1.01 3.26
C GLY A 22 -8.39 -1.70 4.05
N THR A 23 -8.75 -2.93 3.68
CA THR A 23 -9.76 -3.72 4.40
C THR A 23 -9.28 -4.10 5.81
N TYR A 24 -8.00 -4.45 5.97
CA TYR A 24 -7.38 -4.76 7.26
C TYR A 24 -7.46 -3.55 8.21
N PHE A 25 -7.17 -2.35 7.72
CA PHE A 25 -7.28 -1.12 8.52
C PHE A 25 -8.72 -0.82 8.96
N ILE A 26 -9.71 -1.03 8.09
CA ILE A 26 -11.12 -0.86 8.47
C ILE A 26 -11.49 -1.81 9.63
N ILE A 27 -11.09 -3.09 9.53
CA ILE A 27 -11.42 -4.11 10.54
C ILE A 27 -10.66 -3.86 11.85
N ASN A 28 -9.39 -3.47 11.79
CA ASN A 28 -8.54 -3.25 12.96
C ASN A 28 -8.49 -1.80 13.47
N SER A 29 -9.35 -0.92 12.94
CA SER A 29 -9.45 0.50 13.33
C SER A 29 -9.56 0.74 14.84
N PHE A 30 -10.18 -0.19 15.58
CA PHE A 30 -10.33 -0.11 17.03
C PHE A 30 -9.06 -0.44 17.84
N ARG A 31 -8.04 -1.05 17.23
CA ARG A 31 -6.83 -1.53 17.94
C ARG A 31 -5.79 -0.43 18.17
N PHE A 32 -5.85 0.64 17.40
CA PHE A 32 -4.88 1.76 17.40
C PHE A 32 -5.35 3.00 18.15
N ALA A 33 -6.57 3.00 18.68
CA ALA A 33 -7.07 4.04 19.58
C ALA A 33 -6.44 3.95 20.99
N ARG A 34 -5.14 4.24 21.12
CA ARG A 34 -4.48 4.48 22.42
C ARG A 34 -4.00 5.92 22.52
N PRO A 35 -4.23 6.62 23.64
CA PRO A 35 -4.05 8.06 23.72
C PRO A 35 -2.59 8.40 24.02
N ASP A 36 -1.75 8.59 23.00
CA ASP A 36 -0.39 9.12 23.18
C ASP A 36 -0.09 10.26 22.20
N PHE A 37 0.71 11.23 22.65
CA PHE A 37 0.78 12.61 22.11
C PHE A 37 1.18 12.78 20.62
N PHE A 38 1.70 11.75 19.94
CA PHE A 38 2.01 11.77 18.49
C PHE A 38 1.00 10.98 17.63
N ASN A 39 -0.09 10.50 18.22
CA ASN A 39 -1.17 9.80 17.49
C ASN A 39 -1.78 10.62 16.35
N SER A 40 -1.61 11.94 16.30
CA SER A 40 -2.31 12.79 15.35
C SER A 40 -1.99 12.51 13.86
N VAL A 41 -0.93 11.77 13.53
CA VAL A 41 -0.58 11.42 12.13
C VAL A 41 -0.89 9.95 11.83
N ALA A 42 -0.48 9.03 12.71
CA ALA A 42 -0.80 7.61 12.58
C ALA A 42 -2.31 7.34 12.75
N SER A 43 -2.96 7.97 13.74
CA SER A 43 -4.40 7.86 13.92
C SER A 43 -5.20 8.51 12.80
N HIS A 44 -4.64 9.54 12.13
CA HIS A 44 -5.30 10.14 10.95
C HIS A 44 -5.15 9.27 9.71
N ILE A 45 -4.04 8.55 9.55
CA ILE A 45 -3.87 7.59 8.45
C ILE A 45 -4.70 6.31 8.69
N ASP A 46 -4.88 5.93 9.96
CA ASP A 46 -5.77 4.83 10.36
C ASP A 46 -7.26 5.23 10.41
N ASP A 47 -7.60 6.49 10.11
CA ASP A 47 -8.98 6.93 10.08
C ASP A 47 -9.74 6.21 8.94
N PRO A 48 -10.99 5.74 9.18
CA PRO A 48 -11.83 5.07 8.18
C PRO A 48 -11.83 5.68 6.75
N PRO A 49 -11.81 7.02 6.55
CA PRO A 49 -11.69 7.62 5.23
C PRO A 49 -10.39 7.33 4.47
N PHE A 50 -9.24 7.22 5.16
CA PHE A 50 -7.96 6.95 4.50
C PHE A 50 -7.87 5.48 4.05
N ALA A 51 -8.34 4.56 4.89
CA ALA A 51 -8.46 3.15 4.53
C ALA A 51 -9.43 2.95 3.34
N ALA A 52 -10.55 3.67 3.30
CA ALA A 52 -11.45 3.68 2.15
C ALA A 52 -10.78 4.22 0.88
N GLY A 53 -9.97 5.28 1.01
CA GLY A 53 -9.16 5.83 -0.09
C GLY A 53 -8.19 4.79 -0.68
N VAL A 54 -7.54 3.99 0.16
CA VAL A 54 -6.65 2.90 -0.28
C VAL A 54 -7.40 1.83 -1.05
N ILE A 55 -8.60 1.44 -0.60
CA ILE A 55 -9.44 0.49 -1.33
C ILE A 55 -9.81 1.04 -2.71
N ILE A 56 -10.20 2.32 -2.79
CA ILE A 56 -10.51 2.98 -4.07
C ILE A 56 -9.27 2.95 -4.98
N ILE A 57 -8.09 3.35 -4.48
CA ILE A 57 -6.84 3.30 -5.26
C ILE A 57 -6.57 1.86 -5.74
N GLY A 58 -6.69 0.86 -4.86
CA GLY A 58 -6.51 -0.54 -5.21
C GLY A 58 -7.47 -1.01 -6.31
N THR A 59 -8.74 -0.61 -6.25
CA THR A 59 -9.73 -0.93 -7.32
C THR A 59 -9.42 -0.24 -8.65
N VAL A 60 -8.88 0.98 -8.64
CA VAL A 60 -8.45 1.69 -9.86
C VAL A 60 -7.25 0.98 -10.49
N ILE A 61 -6.28 0.56 -9.68
CA ILE A 61 -5.11 -0.22 -10.14
C ILE A 61 -5.57 -1.56 -10.73
N LEU A 62 -6.53 -2.24 -10.08
CA LEU A 62 -7.10 -3.50 -10.57
C LEU A 62 -7.74 -3.32 -11.95
N MET A 63 -8.57 -2.28 -12.12
CA MET A 63 -9.21 -1.96 -13.40
C MET A 63 -8.17 -1.61 -14.48
N ALA A 64 -7.19 -0.76 -14.15
CA ALA A 64 -6.12 -0.40 -15.07
C ALA A 64 -5.32 -1.63 -15.55
N ALA A 65 -5.07 -2.59 -14.65
CA ALA A 65 -4.39 -3.83 -14.95
C ALA A 65 -5.22 -4.78 -15.83
N LEU A 66 -6.53 -4.88 -15.60
CA LEU A 66 -7.46 -5.73 -16.36
C LEU A 66 -7.69 -5.23 -17.79
N PHE A 67 -7.84 -3.91 -17.95
CA PHE A 67 -8.11 -3.26 -19.23
C PHE A 67 -6.82 -2.89 -20.02
N ASP A 68 -5.64 -3.13 -19.45
CA ASP A 68 -4.32 -2.83 -20.05
C ASP A 68 -4.17 -1.37 -20.52
N ILE A 69 -4.60 -0.42 -19.67
CA ILE A 69 -4.56 1.02 -19.97
C ILE A 69 -3.13 1.53 -19.73
N ARG A 70 -2.26 1.39 -20.74
CA ARG A 70 -0.83 1.75 -20.69
C ARG A 70 -0.48 3.10 -20.02
N PRO A 71 -1.12 4.23 -20.37
CA PRO A 71 -0.77 5.50 -19.72
C PRO A 71 -1.16 5.52 -18.24
N LEU A 72 -2.24 4.83 -17.86
CA LEU A 72 -2.72 4.77 -16.49
C LEU A 72 -1.89 3.83 -15.61
N ILE A 73 -1.36 2.75 -16.19
CA ILE A 73 -0.49 1.78 -15.49
C ILE A 73 0.72 2.46 -14.85
N ARG A 74 1.36 3.43 -15.54
CA ARG A 74 2.49 4.18 -14.98
C ARG A 74 2.09 4.97 -13.74
N TRP A 75 0.95 5.66 -13.78
CA TRP A 75 0.40 6.37 -12.63
C TRP A 75 -0.05 5.43 -11.51
N CYS A 76 -0.53 4.23 -11.84
CA CYS A 76 -0.87 3.20 -10.87
C CYS A 76 0.35 2.71 -10.08
N TYR A 77 1.51 2.51 -10.72
CA TYR A 77 2.75 2.17 -10.01
C TYR A 77 3.18 3.30 -9.09
N VAL A 78 3.17 4.56 -9.56
CA VAL A 78 3.51 5.72 -8.70
C VAL A 78 2.56 5.80 -7.51
N GLY A 79 1.25 5.67 -7.74
CA GLY A 79 0.25 5.65 -6.66
C GLY A 79 0.47 4.51 -5.66
N ALA A 80 0.70 3.29 -6.14
CA ALA A 80 1.00 2.16 -5.29
C ALA A 80 2.26 2.39 -4.45
N THR A 81 3.37 2.82 -5.07
CA THR A 81 4.62 3.11 -4.33
C THR A 81 4.42 4.19 -3.28
N ALA A 82 3.67 5.25 -3.58
CA ALA A 82 3.36 6.30 -2.62
C ALA A 82 2.56 5.75 -1.43
N VAL A 83 1.49 4.99 -1.70
CA VAL A 83 0.67 4.34 -0.66
C VAL A 83 1.54 3.49 0.25
N TRP A 84 2.28 2.52 -0.31
CA TRP A 84 3.11 1.60 0.48
C TRP A 84 4.23 2.30 1.25
N THR A 85 4.81 3.37 0.69
CA THR A 85 5.84 4.17 1.38
C THR A 85 5.26 4.97 2.54
N ILE A 86 4.09 5.60 2.36
CA ILE A 86 3.41 6.37 3.42
C ILE A 86 3.03 5.45 4.58
N TYR A 87 2.44 4.28 4.29
CA TYR A 87 2.12 3.30 5.33
C TYR A 87 3.37 2.72 6.00
N GLY A 88 4.42 2.39 5.23
CA GLY A 88 5.70 1.96 5.79
C GLY A 88 6.31 2.99 6.74
N LEU A 89 6.24 4.28 6.38
CA LEU A 89 6.72 5.37 7.22
C LEU A 89 5.86 5.54 8.49
N ALA A 90 4.54 5.43 8.37
CA ALA A 90 3.62 5.50 9.51
C ALA A 90 3.91 4.38 10.53
N PHE A 91 4.08 3.14 10.05
CA PHE A 91 4.45 2.02 10.93
C PHE A 91 5.87 2.15 11.50
N LEU A 92 6.81 2.72 10.77
CA LEU A 92 8.17 2.94 11.26
C LEU A 92 8.19 3.96 12.42
N LEU A 93 7.42 5.05 12.29
CA LEU A 93 7.24 6.03 13.37
C LEU A 93 6.59 5.38 14.59
N GLN A 94 5.53 4.60 14.40
CA GLN A 94 4.87 3.88 15.49
C GLN A 94 5.81 2.89 16.21
N ASN A 95 6.67 2.20 15.47
CA ASN A 95 7.64 1.26 16.04
C ASN A 95 8.74 1.97 16.86
N LEU A 96 9.22 3.12 16.40
CA LEU A 96 10.16 3.95 17.14
C LEU A 96 9.58 4.41 18.47
N GLU A 97 8.29 4.77 18.52
CA GLU A 97 7.64 5.25 19.74
C GLU A 97 7.32 4.12 20.72
N MET A 98 6.79 2.98 20.25
CA MET A 98 6.38 1.88 21.14
C MET A 98 7.57 1.09 21.71
N PHE A 99 8.66 0.94 20.95
CA PHE A 99 9.75 0.03 21.31
C PHE A 99 11.15 0.63 21.23
N GLY A 100 11.30 1.90 20.81
CA GLY A 100 12.62 2.54 20.65
C GLY A 100 13.48 1.93 19.54
N HIS A 101 12.92 1.01 18.74
CA HIS A 101 13.63 0.27 17.72
C HIS A 101 12.92 0.43 16.36
N PRO A 102 13.58 0.98 15.34
CA PRO A 102 12.94 1.34 14.07
C PRO A 102 12.40 0.15 13.26
N MET A 103 12.81 -1.08 13.60
CA MET A 103 12.60 -2.27 12.76
C MET A 103 12.17 -3.50 13.58
N ALA A 104 11.54 -3.32 14.75
CA ALA A 104 11.22 -4.42 15.64
C ALA A 104 10.06 -5.32 15.15
N HIS A 105 9.09 -4.76 14.42
CA HIS A 105 7.95 -5.51 13.90
C HIS A 105 8.12 -6.00 12.45
N LEU A 106 7.67 -7.25 12.23
CA LEU A 106 7.61 -7.88 10.92
C LEU A 106 6.72 -7.09 9.94
N ASP A 107 5.68 -6.44 10.45
CA ASP A 107 4.70 -5.67 9.65
C ASP A 107 5.35 -4.50 8.93
N CYS A 108 6.29 -3.80 9.58
CA CYS A 108 7.04 -2.69 8.98
C CYS A 108 7.93 -3.18 7.82
N TRP A 109 8.64 -4.30 8.02
CA TRP A 109 9.45 -4.94 6.98
C TRP A 109 8.63 -5.35 5.76
N LEU A 110 7.41 -5.87 5.97
CA LEU A 110 6.54 -6.28 4.89
C LEU A 110 6.10 -5.09 4.02
N MET A 111 5.79 -3.93 4.61
CA MET A 111 5.40 -2.73 3.86
C MET A 111 6.53 -2.24 2.95
N PHE A 112 7.77 -2.19 3.46
CA PHE A 112 8.93 -1.80 2.66
C PHE A 112 9.30 -2.86 1.61
N ALA A 113 9.14 -4.15 1.92
CA ALA A 113 9.37 -5.22 0.95
C ALA A 113 8.39 -5.12 -0.24
N VAL A 114 7.11 -4.86 0.03
CA VAL A 114 6.10 -4.64 -1.03
C VAL A 114 6.41 -3.36 -1.81
N ALA A 115 6.74 -2.24 -1.14
CA ALA A 115 7.14 -1.00 -1.82
C ALA A 115 8.34 -1.23 -2.76
N THR A 116 9.36 -1.95 -2.30
CA THR A 116 10.56 -2.28 -3.10
C THR A 116 10.18 -3.13 -4.32
N ARG A 117 9.32 -4.14 -4.14
CA ARG A 117 8.82 -4.96 -5.24
C ARG A 117 8.11 -4.11 -6.30
N VAL A 118 7.21 -3.23 -5.88
CA VAL A 118 6.45 -2.35 -6.78
C VAL A 118 7.37 -1.40 -7.54
N ILE A 119 8.42 -0.86 -6.90
CA ILE A 119 9.43 -0.01 -7.57
C ILE A 119 10.20 -0.80 -8.62
N LEU A 120 10.67 -2.00 -8.29
CA LEU A 120 11.39 -2.87 -9.23
C LEU A 120 10.50 -3.25 -10.42
N GLU A 121 9.22 -3.52 -10.19
CA GLU A 121 8.25 -3.81 -11.24
C GLU A 121 7.95 -2.59 -12.12
N ALA A 122 7.88 -1.39 -11.55
CA ALA A 122 7.72 -0.16 -12.30
C ALA A 122 8.91 0.08 -13.25
N TRP A 123 10.13 -0.19 -12.77
CA TRP A 123 11.36 -0.14 -13.57
C TRP A 123 11.42 -1.23 -14.64
N ALA A 124 11.05 -2.47 -14.31
CA ALA A 124 11.03 -3.58 -15.25
C ALA A 124 9.89 -3.48 -16.28
N GLY A 125 8.81 -2.78 -15.94
CA GLY A 125 7.67 -2.51 -16.82
C GLY A 125 7.95 -1.43 -17.88
N ASP A 126 8.83 -0.47 -17.59
CA ASP A 126 9.23 0.60 -18.52
C ASP A 126 10.16 0.10 -19.65
N SER A 127 10.70 -1.12 -19.51
CA SER A 127 11.62 -1.75 -20.48
C SER A 127 10.94 -2.72 -21.48
N ARG A 128 9.60 -2.70 -21.60
CA ARG A 128 8.80 -3.53 -22.55
C ARG A 128 7.71 -2.73 -23.27
#